data_AF-A0A399SRT0-F1
#
_entry.id   AF-A0A399SRT0-F1
#
_cell.length_a   1.000
_cell.length_b   1.000
_cell.length_c   1.000
_cell.angle_alpha   90.00
_cell.angle_beta   90.00
_cell.angle_gamma   90.00
#
_symmetry.space_group_name_H-M   'P 1'
#
loop_
_entity.id
_entity.type
_entity.pdbx_description
1 polymer ?
#
loop_
_entity_poly.entity_id
_entity_poly.type
_entity_poly.pdbx_seq_one_letter_code
_entity_poly.pdbx_strand_id
1 'polypeptide(L)'
;DGSMGTIHASSPRECLYRLEMLAGFAGFQGSEVSLRRQITNAIDFIVQIGRLSNGKRRILSITEVTGLGDNIISTQELYRYEPYIGPDGEEVDRWTALGLQPHSPKLARMRNSEGGGMDGGMTGFGGGGRFHV
;
A
#
# COMPACT_ATOMS: atom_id res chain seq x y z
N ASP A 1 6.87 -17.22 5.36
CA ASP A 1 7.85 -16.45 4.58
C ASP A 1 7.24 -15.18 4.03
N GLY A 2 7.98 -14.08 4.15
CA GLY A 2 7.65 -12.81 3.54
C GLY A 2 8.74 -12.46 2.52
N SER A 3 8.33 -11.87 1.40
CA SER A 3 9.23 -11.32 0.40
C SER A 3 8.93 -9.83 0.22
N MET A 4 9.95 -9.08 -0.18
CA MET A 4 9.83 -7.67 -0.53
C MET A 4 10.71 -7.40 -1.74
N GLY A 5 10.21 -6.58 -2.65
CA GLY A 5 10.94 -6.09 -3.81
C GLY A 5 10.62 -4.63 -4.06
N THR A 6 11.40 -4.00 -4.92
CA THR A 6 11.18 -2.61 -5.33
C THR A 6 11.04 -2.55 -6.84
N ILE A 7 10.15 -1.68 -7.31
CA ILE A 7 9.96 -1.40 -8.72
C ILE A 7 9.72 0.09 -8.88
N HIS A 8 10.36 0.69 -9.87
CA HIS A 8 10.16 2.09 -10.16
C HIS A 8 8.81 2.28 -10.87
N ALA A 9 7.84 2.88 -10.18
CA ALA A 9 6.51 3.18 -10.72
C ALA A 9 5.95 4.46 -10.09
N SER A 10 5.19 5.22 -10.87
CA SER A 10 4.50 6.45 -10.44
C SER A 10 3.18 6.18 -9.72
N SER A 11 2.65 4.96 -9.82
CA SER A 11 1.44 4.53 -9.13
C SER A 11 1.45 3.02 -8.86
N PRO A 12 0.63 2.54 -7.90
CA PRO A 12 0.43 1.11 -7.68
C PRO A 12 -0.08 0.36 -8.93
N ARG A 13 -0.89 1.01 -9.77
CA ARG A 13 -1.36 0.42 -11.03
C ARG A 13 -0.24 0.28 -12.06
N GLU A 14 0.62 1.29 -12.19
CA GLU A 14 1.80 1.20 -13.06
C GLU A 14 2.79 0.13 -12.56
N CYS A 15 2.94 -0.03 -11.24
CA CYS A 15 3.73 -1.10 -10.64
C CYS A 15 3.29 -2.48 -11.15
N LEU A 16 1.99 -2.77 -11.12
CA LEU A 16 1.43 -4.03 -11.64
C LEU A 16 1.69 -4.20 -13.14
N TYR A 17 1.48 -3.15 -13.95
CA TYR A 17 1.79 -3.20 -15.37
C TYR A 17 3.28 -3.51 -15.64
N ARG A 18 4.18 -2.92 -14.85
CA ARG A 18 5.62 -3.19 -14.98
C ARG A 18 5.98 -4.61 -14.55
N LEU A 19 5.30 -5.20 -13.56
CA LEU A 19 5.48 -6.62 -13.23
C LEU A 19 5.08 -7.52 -14.40
N GLU A 20 3.95 -7.23 -15.06
CA GLU A 20 3.53 -7.95 -16.27
C GLU A 20 4.60 -7.85 -17.38
N MET A 21 5.09 -6.63 -17.64
CA MET A 21 6.14 -6.38 -18.62
C MET A 21 7.45 -7.12 -18.30
N LEU A 22 7.91 -7.06 -17.05
CA LEU A 22 9.14 -7.73 -16.61
C LEU A 22 9.03 -9.26 -16.73
N ALA A 23 7.88 -9.83 -16.41
CA ALA A 23 7.65 -11.26 -16.60
C ALA A 23 7.66 -11.65 -18.08
N GLY A 24 7.09 -10.80 -18.95
CA GLY A 24 7.20 -10.96 -20.41
C GLY A 24 8.66 -10.97 -20.89
N PHE A 25 9.48 -10.02 -20.43
CA PHE A 25 10.91 -9.96 -20.77
C PHE A 25 11.72 -11.13 -20.19
N ALA A 26 11.30 -11.66 -19.04
CA ALA A 26 11.88 -12.87 -18.45
C ALA A 26 11.48 -14.16 -19.20
N GLY A 27 10.68 -14.05 -20.27
CA GLY A 27 10.30 -15.17 -21.12
C GLY A 27 9.15 -16.00 -20.56
N PHE A 28 8.24 -15.42 -19.78
CA PHE A 28 7.02 -16.11 -19.33
C PHE A 28 6.21 -16.63 -20.53
N GLN A 29 5.88 -17.93 -20.53
CA GLN A 29 5.22 -18.62 -21.66
C GLN A 29 3.72 -18.91 -21.43
N GLY A 30 3.14 -18.44 -20.32
CA GLY A 30 1.72 -18.65 -20.01
C GLY A 30 0.80 -17.59 -20.61
N SER A 31 -0.52 -17.76 -20.41
CA SER A 31 -1.49 -16.74 -20.78
C SER A 31 -1.38 -15.49 -19.89
N GLU A 32 -1.82 -14.33 -20.40
CA GLU A 32 -1.90 -13.08 -19.64
C GLU A 32 -2.75 -13.23 -18.37
N VAL A 33 -3.86 -13.98 -18.47
CA VAL A 33 -4.72 -14.32 -17.32
C VAL A 33 -3.95 -15.12 -16.27
N SER A 34 -3.16 -16.10 -16.71
CA SER A 34 -2.33 -16.92 -15.82
C SER A 34 -1.27 -16.08 -15.12
N LEU A 35 -0.63 -15.14 -15.83
CA LEU A 35 0.34 -14.22 -15.27
C LEU A 35 -0.29 -13.32 -14.20
N ARG A 36 -1.44 -12.72 -14.50
CA ARG A 36 -2.18 -11.88 -13.54
C ARG A 36 -2.61 -12.65 -12.30
N ARG A 37 -3.02 -13.91 -12.45
CA ARG A 37 -3.27 -14.81 -11.30
C ARG A 37 -2.02 -15.04 -10.45
N GLN A 38 -0.86 -15.24 -11.08
CA GLN A 38 0.40 -15.38 -10.34
C GLN A 38 0.77 -14.10 -9.59
N ILE A 39 0.64 -12.94 -10.24
CA ILE A 39 0.91 -11.63 -9.61
C ILE A 39 -0.03 -11.41 -8.42
N THR A 40 -1.34 -11.60 -8.59
CA THR A 40 -2.33 -11.42 -7.52
C THR A 40 -2.15 -12.37 -6.34
N ASN A 41 -1.66 -13.58 -6.56
CA ASN A 41 -1.33 -14.52 -5.49
C ASN A 41 -0.01 -14.20 -4.79
N ALA A 42 0.94 -13.57 -5.49
CA ALA A 42 2.27 -13.29 -4.98
C ALA A 42 2.40 -11.95 -4.26
N ILE A 43 1.58 -10.96 -4.63
CA ILE A 43 1.68 -9.58 -4.13
C ILE A 43 0.49 -9.31 -3.22
N ASP A 44 0.74 -9.11 -1.92
CA ASP A 44 -0.31 -8.70 -0.97
C ASP A 44 -0.49 -7.17 -0.97
N PHE A 45 0.61 -6.42 -0.88
CA PHE A 45 0.60 -4.98 -0.70
C PHE A 45 1.61 -4.27 -1.60
N ILE A 46 1.26 -3.07 -2.02
CA ILE A 46 2.09 -2.12 -2.73
C ILE A 46 2.20 -0.86 -1.86
N VAL A 47 3.43 -0.53 -1.46
CA VAL A 47 3.73 0.69 -0.69
C VAL A 47 4.32 1.71 -1.65
N GLN A 48 3.57 2.76 -1.96
CA GLN A 48 4.05 3.84 -2.83
C GLN A 48 4.91 4.79 -2.01
N ILE A 49 6.16 4.97 -2.41
CA ILE A 49 7.06 5.97 -1.83
C ILE A 49 7.27 7.09 -2.86
N GLY A 50 7.18 8.33 -2.41
CA GLY A 50 7.40 9.50 -3.25
C GLY A 50 8.32 10.52 -2.58
N ARG A 51 8.95 11.35 -3.41
CA ARG A 51 9.71 12.52 -2.97
C ARG A 51 8.81 13.75 -3.10
N LEU A 52 8.55 14.42 -1.98
CA LEU A 52 7.75 15.62 -1.93
C LEU A 52 8.55 16.84 -2.43
N SER A 53 7.84 17.95 -2.69
CA SER A 53 8.44 19.23 -3.10
C SER A 53 9.46 19.77 -2.08
N ASN A 54 9.23 19.51 -0.80
CA ASN A 54 10.16 19.82 0.30
C ASN A 54 11.40 18.88 0.35
N GLY A 55 11.55 17.99 -0.64
CA GLY A 55 12.68 17.07 -0.78
C GLY A 55 12.61 15.82 0.09
N LYS A 56 11.69 15.76 1.07
CA LYS A 56 11.51 14.61 1.96
C LYS A 56 10.90 13.44 1.21
N ARG A 57 11.27 12.21 1.60
CA ARG A 57 10.61 10.99 1.13
C ARG A 57 9.53 10.57 2.12
N ARG A 58 8.37 10.20 1.60
CA ARG A 58 7.21 9.74 2.38
C ARG A 58 6.56 8.55 1.70
N ILE A 59 5.95 7.69 2.51
CA ILE A 59 4.95 6.74 2.03
C ILE A 59 3.75 7.57 1.61
N LEU A 60 3.39 7.54 0.33
CA LEU A 60 2.26 8.29 -0.21
C LEU A 60 0.97 7.49 -0.09
N SER A 61 1.05 6.18 -0.25
CA SER A 61 -0.10 5.30 -0.07
C SER A 61 0.32 3.87 0.23
N ILE A 62 -0.61 3.13 0.84
CA ILE A 62 -0.54 1.68 1.01
C ILE A 62 -1.76 1.11 0.29
N THR A 63 -1.52 0.32 -0.75
CA THR A 63 -2.54 -0.30 -1.57
C THR A 63 -2.46 -1.82 -1.40
N GLU A 64 -3.59 -2.45 -1.11
CA GLU A 64 -3.74 -3.89 -1.09
C GLU A 64 -4.16 -4.40 -2.47
N VAL A 65 -3.60 -5.53 -2.90
CA VAL A 65 -4.08 -6.28 -4.06
C VAL A 65 -5.17 -7.23 -3.58
N THR A 66 -6.40 -7.04 -4.07
CA THR A 66 -7.58 -7.78 -3.57
C THR A 66 -7.94 -8.99 -4.42
N GLY A 67 -7.43 -9.07 -5.66
CA GLY A 67 -7.61 -10.23 -6.52
C GLY A 67 -7.69 -9.87 -8.00
N LEU A 68 -8.38 -10.71 -8.76
CA LEU A 68 -8.56 -10.59 -10.21
C LEU A 68 -10.05 -10.62 -10.55
N GLY A 69 -10.58 -9.52 -11.09
CA GLY A 69 -11.97 -9.39 -11.55
C GLY A 69 -12.00 -8.96 -13.02
N ASP A 70 -12.82 -9.59 -13.86
CA ASP A 70 -12.91 -9.30 -15.30
C ASP A 70 -11.55 -9.23 -16.03
N ASN A 71 -10.62 -10.11 -15.64
CA ASN A 71 -9.23 -10.15 -16.12
C ASN A 71 -8.39 -8.90 -15.80
N ILE A 72 -8.82 -8.08 -14.86
CA ILE A 72 -8.15 -6.88 -14.35
C ILE A 72 -7.78 -7.09 -12.88
N ILE A 73 -6.52 -6.81 -12.55
CA ILE A 73 -6.06 -6.87 -11.15
C ILE A 73 -6.79 -5.78 -10.36
N SER A 74 -7.52 -6.21 -9.34
CA SER A 74 -8.27 -5.34 -8.44
C SER A 74 -7.42 -4.95 -7.24
N THR A 75 -7.54 -3.70 -6.82
CA THR A 75 -6.80 -3.16 -5.68
C THR A 75 -7.69 -2.26 -4.84
N GLN A 76 -7.32 -2.08 -3.56
CA GLN A 76 -7.93 -1.11 -2.68
C GLN A 76 -6.86 -0.31 -1.94
N GLU A 77 -7.04 1.00 -1.85
CA GLU A 77 -6.13 1.86 -1.08
C GLU A 77 -6.59 1.87 0.39
N LEU A 78 -5.67 1.54 1.30
CA LEU A 78 -5.96 1.44 2.73
C LEU A 78 -5.58 2.73 3.46
N TYR A 79 -4.45 3.31 3.06
CA TYR A 79 -3.89 4.52 3.66
C TYR A 79 -3.41 5.46 2.58
N ARG A 80 -3.57 6.76 2.84
CA ARG A 80 -3.09 7.84 1.98
C ARG A 80 -2.41 8.92 2.80
N TYR A 81 -1.32 9.45 2.27
CA TYR A 81 -0.65 10.64 2.78
C TYR A 81 -1.40 11.90 2.36
N GLU A 82 -1.89 12.66 3.33
CA GLU A 82 -2.69 13.87 3.15
C GLU A 82 -2.21 14.93 4.15
N PRO A 83 -1.11 15.64 3.84
CA PRO A 83 -0.57 16.65 4.73
C PRO A 83 -1.58 17.80 4.90
N TYR A 84 -1.43 18.51 5.99
CA TYR A 84 -2.18 19.73 6.25
C TYR A 84 -1.26 20.81 6.80
N ILE A 85 -1.69 22.05 6.68
CA ILE A 85 -0.97 23.18 7.27
C ILE A 85 -1.49 23.38 8.69
N GLY A 86 -0.56 23.35 9.64
CA GLY A 86 -0.83 23.57 11.06
C GLY A 86 -1.16 25.03 11.37
N PRO A 87 -1.66 25.32 12.59
CA PRO A 87 -1.95 26.69 13.03
C PRO A 87 -0.73 27.62 13.05
N ASP A 88 0.47 27.05 13.13
CA ASP A 88 1.78 27.72 13.07
C ASP A 88 2.27 27.98 11.63
N GLY A 89 1.52 27.53 10.61
CA GLY A 89 1.90 27.64 9.20
C GLY A 89 2.84 26.53 8.71
N GLU A 90 3.20 25.58 9.56
CA GLU A 90 4.07 24.47 9.20
C GLU A 90 3.29 23.33 8.54
N GLU A 91 3.91 22.66 7.56
CA GLU A 91 3.33 21.47 6.93
C GLU A 91 3.48 20.26 7.87
N VAL A 92 2.35 19.69 8.27
CA VAL A 92 2.30 18.51 9.14
C VAL A 92 2.00 17.28 8.32
N ASP A 93 2.90 16.30 8.39
CA ASP A 93 2.72 14.97 7.80
C ASP A 93 1.50 14.28 8.42
N ARG A 94 0.58 13.76 7.60
CA ARG A 94 -0.58 12.99 8.06
C ARG A 94 -0.89 11.85 7.11
N TRP A 95 -1.21 10.69 7.68
CA TRP A 95 -1.71 9.53 6.96
C TRP A 95 -3.15 9.24 7.39
N THR A 96 -4.06 9.28 6.42
CA THR A 96 -5.49 9.03 6.63
C THR A 96 -5.79 7.58 6.25
N ALA A 97 -6.43 6.83 7.16
CA ALA A 97 -7.00 5.53 6.84
C ALA A 97 -8.32 5.73 6.07
N LEU A 98 -8.54 4.98 5.00
CA LEU A 98 -9.72 5.12 4.13
C LEU A 98 -10.94 4.31 4.60
N GLY A 99 -10.89 3.75 5.82
CA GLY A 99 -12.00 2.99 6.41
C GLY A 99 -12.21 1.59 5.82
N LEU A 100 -11.32 1.15 4.92
CA LEU A 100 -11.35 -0.18 4.33
C LEU A 100 -10.57 -1.17 5.19
N GLN A 101 -11.14 -2.35 5.42
CA GLN A 101 -10.45 -3.42 6.13
C GLN A 101 -9.61 -4.26 5.14
N PRO A 102 -8.37 -4.63 5.51
CA PRO A 102 -7.56 -5.52 4.70
C PRO A 102 -8.19 -6.91 4.56
N HIS A 103 -8.21 -7.43 3.34
CA HIS A 103 -8.72 -8.76 3.02
C HIS A 103 -7.68 -9.87 3.21
N SER A 104 -6.39 -9.53 3.19
CA SER A 104 -5.29 -10.50 3.27
C SER A 104 -5.46 -11.45 4.47
N PRO A 105 -5.53 -12.77 4.26
CA PRO A 105 -5.65 -13.75 5.34
C PRO A 105 -4.52 -13.65 6.36
N LYS A 106 -3.34 -13.16 5.93
CA LYS A 106 -2.16 -12.96 6.79
C LYS A 106 -2.45 -11.94 7.91
N LEU A 107 -3.32 -10.97 7.66
CA LEU A 107 -3.72 -9.95 8.63
C LEU A 107 -5.01 -10.30 9.38
N ALA A 108 -5.61 -11.47 9.13
CA ALA A 108 -6.85 -11.87 9.79
C ALA A 108 -6.74 -11.91 11.32
N ARG A 109 -5.57 -12.28 11.86
CA ARG A 109 -5.31 -12.27 13.30
C ARG A 109 -5.34 -10.86 13.89
N MET A 110 -4.75 -9.89 13.18
CA MET A 110 -4.68 -8.49 13.61
C MET A 110 -6.05 -7.81 13.51
N ARG A 111 -6.80 -8.09 12.43
CA ARG A 111 -8.19 -7.64 12.27
C ARG A 111 -9.10 -8.10 13.41
N ASN A 112 -8.94 -9.37 13.83
CA ASN A 112 -9.75 -9.93 14.91
C ASN A 112 -9.36 -9.37 16.30
N SER A 113 -8.14 -8.87 16.47
CA SER A 113 -7.72 -8.18 17.71
C SER A 113 -8.17 -6.72 17.78
N GLU A 114 -8.38 -6.04 16.64
CA GLU A 114 -8.83 -4.64 16.60
C GLU A 114 -10.37 -4.48 16.62
N GLY A 115 -11.13 -5.58 16.45
CA GLY A 115 -12.60 -5.58 16.54
C GLY A 115 -13.19 -5.35 17.95
N GLY A 116 -12.37 -4.97 18.94
CA GLY A 116 -12.77 -4.76 20.34
C GLY A 116 -12.82 -3.30 20.82
N GLY A 117 -12.54 -2.31 19.96
CA GLY A 117 -12.53 -0.91 20.43
C GLY A 117 -12.48 0.12 19.30
N MET A 118 -13.65 0.48 18.78
CA MET A 118 -13.83 1.72 18.02
C MET A 118 -14.87 2.58 18.75
N ASP A 119 -14.46 3.14 19.89
CA ASP A 119 -14.99 4.41 20.37
C ASP A 119 -13.87 5.12 21.15
N GLY A 120 -13.29 6.15 20.54
CA GLY A 120 -12.13 6.85 21.08
C GLY A 120 -11.36 7.58 19.99
N GLY A 121 -11.62 8.88 19.84
CA GLY A 121 -10.87 9.74 18.93
C GLY A 121 -9.37 9.59 19.13
N MET A 122 -8.64 9.42 18.03
CA MET A 122 -7.18 9.33 18.01
C MET A 122 -6.56 10.72 18.23
N THR A 123 -6.78 11.31 19.41
CA THR A 123 -5.92 12.36 19.96
C THR A 123 -4.78 11.67 20.70
N GLY A 124 -3.67 11.40 20.02
CA GLY A 124 -2.57 10.69 20.67
C GLY A 124 -1.41 10.25 19.78
N PHE A 125 -0.84 11.15 18.97
CA PHE A 125 0.57 11.03 18.55
C PHE A 125 1.36 12.23 19.06
N GLY A 126 1.40 12.36 20.39
CA GLY A 126 2.41 13.12 21.12
C GLY A 126 3.26 12.13 21.90
N GLY A 127 4.42 11.77 21.36
CA GLY A 127 5.34 10.84 22.02
C GLY A 127 6.41 10.36 21.06
N GLY A 128 7.63 10.86 21.22
CA GLY A 128 8.76 10.61 20.34
C GLY A 128 9.11 9.12 20.20
N GLY A 129 8.64 8.50 19.13
CA GLY A 129 9.10 7.21 18.65
C GLY A 129 10.01 7.42 17.44
N ARG A 130 11.32 7.49 17.68
CA ARG A 130 12.34 7.49 16.62
C ARG A 130 12.30 6.15 15.89
N PHE A 131 11.76 6.13 14.67
CA PHE A 131 12.02 5.03 13.74
C PHE A 131 13.52 5.04 13.40
N HIS A 132 14.25 4.01 13.85
CA HIS A 132 15.53 3.66 13.26
C HIS A 132 15.30 2.53 12.26
N VAL A 133 15.91 2.72 11.08
CA VAL A 133 16.18 1.67 10.10
C VAL A 133 17.18 0.66 10.65
#